data_AF-A0A8C4S250-F1
#
_entry.id   AF-A0A8C4S250-F1
#
_cell.length_a   1.000
_cell.length_b   1.000
_cell.length_c   1.000
_cell.angle_alpha   90.00
_cell.angle_beta   90.00
_cell.angle_gamma   90.00
#
_symmetry.space_group_name_H-M   'P 1'
#
loop_
_entity.id
_entity.type
_entity.pdbx_description
1 polymer ?
#
loop_
_entity_poly.entity_id
_entity_poly.type
_entity_poly.pdbx_seq_one_letter_code
_entity_poly.pdbx_strand_id
1 'polypeptide(L)'
;MAVRLAALPTLKMAAPSRVRLLALLFFSLSGCSVGLSSGEDGADETVIIGLRLEDTDDVSYMDGGSLRVSERTRVKLRVYGQNINNETWSKIAFTEHARTKVIGNIDSTVGDNKSKEDTSNYHPCGIRTSDIIILPNIILNRKTSGIVEIEIKPLRKTEKSKAYYLCTAMPTPAVPGVHDPWTETTWIYHDGDDTKVVVVEERKFLLPFWLQVIFIALLLCLSGMFSGLNLGLMALDPMELRIVQNCGTEKEKNYAKKIEPVRRQGNYLLCSLLLGNVLVNTTLTILLDDIAGSGLIAVVVSTIGIVIFGEIVPQAICSRHGLAVGANTIFLTKFFMLLTFPASYPVSKLLDCVLGQEIGTVYNREKLLEMLRVTDPYNDLVKEELNIIQGALELRTKTVEDVMTPLRDCFMITGDAILDFNTMSEIMESGYTRIPVFEGERSNIVDLLFVKDLAFVDPDDSTPLKTITKFYSHPLHFVFNDTKLDAMLEEFKKGGLAPLSNGRCLDWGLRS
;
A
#
# COMPACT_ATOMS: atom_id res chain seq x y z
N MET A 1 10.20 8.09 32.40
CA MET A 1 9.00 7.23 32.52
C MET A 1 9.36 5.89 31.88
N ALA A 2 9.89 4.95 32.68
CA ALA A 2 10.42 3.68 32.21
C ALA A 2 9.36 2.59 32.43
N VAL A 3 8.92 1.94 31.35
CA VAL A 3 8.03 0.78 31.42
C VAL A 3 8.80 -0.44 30.94
N ARG A 4 8.90 -1.43 31.84
CA ARG A 4 9.58 -2.71 31.70
C ARG A 4 8.90 -3.58 30.64
N LEU A 5 9.70 -4.15 29.73
CA LEU A 5 9.34 -5.29 28.88
C LEU A 5 9.37 -6.58 29.72
N ALA A 6 8.26 -7.32 29.75
CA ALA A 6 8.21 -8.69 30.25
C ALA A 6 8.52 -9.66 29.10
N ALA A 7 9.51 -10.53 29.31
CA ALA A 7 9.97 -11.55 28.37
C ALA A 7 9.00 -12.75 28.35
N LEU A 8 8.59 -13.18 27.15
CA LEU A 8 8.01 -14.52 26.91
C LEU A 8 9.14 -15.54 26.67
N PRO A 9 9.03 -16.78 27.19
CA PRO A 9 10.06 -17.79 27.04
C PRO A 9 9.99 -18.49 25.68
N THR A 10 11.17 -18.73 25.12
CA THR A 10 11.44 -19.46 23.88
C THR A 10 11.22 -20.96 24.08
N LEU A 11 10.32 -21.56 23.29
CA LEU A 11 10.12 -23.01 23.24
C LEU A 11 11.19 -23.64 22.33
N LYS A 12 12.01 -24.51 22.94
CA LYS A 12 13.16 -25.23 22.37
C LYS A 12 12.79 -26.10 21.16
N MET A 13 13.55 -25.98 20.08
CA MET A 13 13.78 -27.07 19.13
C MET A 13 14.79 -28.06 19.73
N ALA A 14 14.48 -29.36 19.72
CA ALA A 14 15.43 -30.43 20.05
C ALA A 14 15.51 -31.41 18.87
N ALA A 15 16.73 -31.58 18.37
CA ALA A 15 17.13 -32.56 17.36
C ALA A 15 17.21 -33.99 17.96
N PRO A 16 17.20 -35.05 17.14
CA PRO A 16 17.04 -36.42 17.61
C PRO A 16 18.37 -37.01 18.10
N SER A 17 18.35 -37.67 19.26
CA SER A 17 19.48 -38.49 19.73
C SER A 17 19.12 -39.97 19.73
N ARG A 18 20.02 -40.76 19.12
CA ARG A 18 20.09 -42.22 19.25
C ARG A 18 20.69 -42.57 20.62
N VAL A 19 20.40 -43.81 21.07
CA VAL A 19 21.22 -44.73 21.90
C VAL A 19 20.57 -45.18 23.25
N ARG A 20 20.22 -46.49 23.30
CA ARG A 20 20.22 -47.45 24.44
C ARG A 20 19.18 -47.24 25.56
N LEU A 21 18.67 -48.23 26.32
CA LEU A 21 18.75 -49.70 26.42
C LEU A 21 17.80 -50.09 27.60
N LEU A 22 17.18 -51.27 27.56
CA LEU A 22 16.71 -52.10 28.69
C LEU A 22 15.88 -51.46 29.83
N ALA A 23 14.61 -51.87 29.94
CA ALA A 23 13.96 -52.09 31.23
C ALA A 23 13.06 -53.34 31.10
N LEU A 24 13.42 -54.37 31.86
CA LEU A 24 12.76 -55.65 32.03
C LEU A 24 12.02 -55.63 33.38
N LEU A 25 10.85 -56.28 33.41
CA LEU A 25 10.18 -56.93 34.56
C LEU A 25 9.44 -56.02 35.58
N PHE A 26 8.32 -56.37 36.23
CA PHE A 26 7.64 -57.64 36.60
C PHE A 26 6.22 -57.25 37.13
N PHE A 27 5.09 -57.93 36.90
CA PHE A 27 4.42 -59.07 37.60
C PHE A 27 2.93 -59.02 37.12
N SER A 28 2.10 -60.06 37.03
CA SER A 28 2.01 -61.35 37.72
C SER A 28 1.20 -62.37 36.91
N LEU A 29 1.63 -63.64 36.99
CA LEU A 29 0.83 -64.82 36.64
C LEU A 29 -0.25 -65.05 37.69
N SER A 30 -1.47 -65.36 37.26
CA SER A 30 -2.30 -66.38 37.91
C SER A 30 -2.60 -67.47 36.88
N GLY A 31 -2.16 -68.69 37.20
CA GLY A 31 -2.47 -69.88 36.43
C GLY A 31 -3.87 -70.36 36.76
N CYS A 32 -4.64 -70.71 35.73
CA CYS A 32 -5.66 -71.74 35.79
C CYS A 32 -5.50 -72.61 34.57
N SER A 33 -5.00 -73.82 34.83
CA SER A 33 -4.98 -74.97 33.94
C SER A 33 -6.39 -75.39 33.55
N VAL A 34 -6.71 -75.43 32.26
CA VAL A 34 -7.78 -76.27 31.73
C VAL A 34 -7.23 -77.04 30.53
N GLY A 35 -7.48 -78.35 30.56
CA GLY A 35 -6.80 -79.37 29.79
C GLY A 35 -7.11 -79.39 28.29
N LEU A 36 -6.19 -80.05 27.60
CA LEU A 36 -6.27 -80.45 26.21
C LEU A 36 -7.39 -81.50 26.05
N SER A 37 -8.45 -81.15 25.32
CA SER A 37 -9.37 -82.14 24.73
C SER A 37 -9.35 -82.00 23.21
N SER A 38 -9.02 -83.10 22.56
CA SER A 38 -8.98 -83.32 21.12
C SER A 38 -10.37 -83.46 20.52
N GLY A 39 -10.59 -82.76 19.40
CA GLY A 39 -11.52 -83.16 18.33
C GLY A 39 -12.93 -82.57 18.39
N GLU A 40 -13.20 -81.57 17.55
CA GLU A 40 -14.26 -81.57 16.53
C GLU A 40 -14.10 -80.29 15.68
N ASP A 41 -14.06 -80.44 14.34
CA ASP A 41 -14.08 -79.33 13.37
C ASP A 41 -15.42 -78.61 13.47
N GLY A 42 -15.54 -77.69 14.44
CA GLY A 42 -16.55 -76.64 14.50
C GLY A 42 -16.03 -75.41 13.77
N ALA A 43 -16.88 -74.73 13.02
CA ALA A 43 -16.53 -73.52 12.28
C ALA A 43 -15.77 -72.53 13.17
N ASP A 44 -14.49 -72.36 12.90
CA ASP A 44 -13.55 -71.50 13.62
C ASP A 44 -14.08 -70.04 13.57
N GLU A 45 -14.79 -69.60 14.62
CA GLU A 45 -15.41 -68.26 14.65
C GLU A 45 -14.36 -67.15 14.65
N THR A 46 -14.50 -66.20 13.72
CA THR A 46 -13.62 -65.02 13.67
C THR A 46 -14.01 -64.02 14.76
N VAL A 47 -13.09 -63.73 15.67
CA VAL A 47 -13.26 -62.72 16.73
C VAL A 47 -12.21 -61.62 16.53
N ILE A 48 -12.65 -60.36 16.42
CA ILE A 48 -11.76 -59.20 16.31
C ILE A 48 -11.52 -58.62 17.71
N ILE A 49 -10.25 -58.57 18.12
CA ILE A 49 -9.83 -58.12 19.46
C ILE A 49 -9.38 -56.66 19.43
N GLY A 50 -8.80 -56.19 18.31
CA GLY A 50 -8.36 -54.81 18.19
C GLY A 50 -7.77 -54.46 16.84
N LEU A 51 -7.57 -53.16 16.62
CA LEU A 51 -6.90 -52.62 15.44
C LEU A 51 -5.74 -51.73 15.85
N ARG A 52 -4.71 -51.70 15.02
CA ARG A 52 -3.57 -50.79 15.16
C ARG A 52 -3.12 -50.33 13.79
N LEU A 53 -2.62 -49.12 13.71
CA LEU A 53 -1.94 -48.62 12.52
C LEU A 53 -0.70 -49.49 12.20
N GLU A 54 -0.59 -49.96 10.95
CA GLU A 54 0.57 -50.74 10.48
C GLU A 54 1.76 -49.82 10.20
N ASP A 55 1.51 -48.80 9.37
CA ASP A 55 2.52 -47.85 8.89
C ASP A 55 2.18 -46.46 9.46
N THR A 56 3.10 -45.86 10.21
CA THR A 56 2.99 -44.49 10.70
C THR A 56 3.72 -43.56 9.75
N ASP A 57 3.00 -42.61 9.17
CA ASP A 57 3.51 -41.56 8.29
C ASP A 57 3.12 -40.18 8.83
N ASP A 58 3.63 -39.09 8.25
CA ASP A 58 3.23 -37.72 8.62
C ASP A 58 1.72 -37.47 8.47
N VAL A 59 1.06 -38.30 7.66
CA VAL A 59 -0.35 -38.16 7.25
C VAL A 59 -1.28 -39.12 8.01
N SER A 60 -0.72 -40.16 8.65
CA SER A 60 -1.46 -41.14 9.46
C SER A 60 -0.64 -41.52 10.70
N TYR A 61 -1.12 -41.13 11.88
CA TYR A 61 -0.43 -41.37 13.15
C TYR A 61 -1.40 -41.55 14.31
N MET A 62 -0.92 -42.21 15.38
CA MET A 62 -1.69 -42.38 16.61
C MET A 62 -1.46 -41.18 17.53
N ASP A 63 -2.54 -40.53 17.99
CA ASP A 63 -2.51 -39.38 18.90
C ASP A 63 -3.50 -39.58 20.06
N GLY A 64 -2.97 -39.71 21.28
CA GLY A 64 -3.79 -39.87 22.49
C GLY A 64 -4.75 -41.08 22.48
N GLY A 65 -4.38 -42.17 21.81
CA GLY A 65 -5.22 -43.36 21.61
C GLY A 65 -5.99 -43.34 20.28
N SER A 66 -6.34 -42.17 19.75
CA SER A 66 -7.08 -42.07 18.49
C SER A 66 -6.18 -42.17 17.25
N LEU A 67 -6.67 -42.82 16.20
CA LEU A 67 -6.04 -42.87 14.89
C LEU A 67 -6.35 -41.58 14.13
N ARG A 68 -5.36 -40.71 13.91
CA ARG A 68 -5.51 -39.55 13.04
C ARG A 68 -5.09 -39.90 11.63
N VAL A 69 -5.93 -39.54 10.66
CA VAL A 69 -5.63 -39.75 9.25
C VAL A 69 -6.06 -38.55 8.44
N SER A 70 -5.30 -38.19 7.41
CA SER A 70 -5.71 -37.10 6.53
C SER A 70 -6.61 -37.56 5.39
N GLU A 71 -7.44 -36.66 4.87
CA GLU A 71 -8.33 -36.98 3.75
C GLU A 71 -7.58 -37.46 2.49
N ARG A 72 -8.27 -38.23 1.63
CA ARG A 72 -7.73 -38.73 0.34
C ARG A 72 -6.50 -39.63 0.48
N THR A 73 -6.31 -40.24 1.64
CA THR A 73 -5.22 -41.19 1.87
C THR A 73 -5.73 -42.62 1.93
N ARG A 74 -4.79 -43.54 1.72
CA ARG A 74 -4.98 -44.97 1.97
C ARG A 74 -4.09 -45.38 3.12
N VAL A 75 -4.68 -46.07 4.08
CA VAL A 75 -3.99 -46.45 5.32
C VAL A 75 -4.13 -47.94 5.56
N LYS A 76 -3.04 -48.57 5.98
CA LYS A 76 -3.02 -49.98 6.36
C LYS A 76 -3.20 -50.11 7.87
N LEU A 77 -4.22 -50.87 8.25
CA LEU A 77 -4.53 -51.21 9.63
C LEU A 77 -4.24 -52.70 9.86
N ARG A 78 -3.46 -52.99 10.88
CA ARG A 78 -3.30 -54.33 11.42
C ARG A 78 -4.47 -54.65 12.33
N VAL A 79 -5.20 -55.70 11.98
CA VAL A 79 -6.30 -56.26 12.75
C VAL A 79 -5.78 -57.45 13.55
N TYR A 80 -6.07 -57.49 14.85
CA TYR A 80 -5.75 -58.59 15.75
C TYR A 80 -7.02 -59.34 16.14
N GLY A 81 -6.94 -60.66 16.20
CA GLY A 81 -8.08 -61.48 16.57
C GLY A 81 -7.79 -62.97 16.64
N GLN A 82 -8.84 -63.78 16.66
CA GLN A 82 -8.79 -65.23 16.53
C GLN A 82 -9.46 -65.62 15.20
N ASN A 83 -8.90 -66.59 14.50
CA ASN A 83 -9.42 -67.12 13.24
C ASN A 83 -9.72 -66.04 12.17
N ILE A 84 -8.77 -65.14 11.96
CA ILE A 84 -8.81 -64.12 10.90
C ILE A 84 -8.77 -64.82 9.54
N ASN A 85 -9.79 -64.56 8.72
CA ASN A 85 -10.01 -65.16 7.42
C ASN A 85 -10.18 -64.08 6.33
N ASN A 86 -10.35 -64.49 5.07
CA ASN A 86 -10.49 -63.56 3.95
C ASN A 86 -11.82 -62.77 3.94
N GLU A 87 -12.75 -63.09 4.85
CA GLU A 87 -14.03 -62.38 5.02
C GLU A 87 -14.01 -61.41 6.21
N THR A 88 -12.90 -61.34 6.95
CA THR A 88 -12.81 -60.48 8.15
C THR A 88 -12.97 -58.99 7.81
N TRP A 89 -12.61 -58.56 6.60
CA TRP A 89 -12.79 -57.17 6.16
C TRP A 89 -14.26 -56.74 6.13
N SER A 90 -15.21 -57.65 5.88
CA SER A 90 -16.65 -57.35 5.81
C SER A 90 -17.28 -57.19 7.21
N LYS A 91 -16.60 -57.74 8.23
CA LYS A 91 -16.97 -57.67 9.65
C LYS A 91 -16.49 -56.40 10.35
N ILE A 92 -15.83 -55.48 9.64
CA ILE A 92 -15.38 -54.19 10.16
C ILE A 92 -16.21 -53.09 9.49
N ALA A 93 -16.58 -52.08 10.26
CA ALA A 93 -17.26 -50.89 9.76
C ALA A 93 -16.88 -49.67 10.60
N PHE A 94 -17.02 -48.50 10.00
CA PHE A 94 -16.94 -47.24 10.72
C PHE A 94 -18.31 -46.56 10.73
N THR A 95 -18.66 -45.96 11.86
CA THR A 95 -19.89 -45.19 12.02
C THR A 95 -19.56 -43.79 12.52
N GLU A 96 -20.48 -42.86 12.29
CA GLU A 96 -20.42 -41.52 12.84
C GLU A 96 -21.09 -41.51 14.22
N HIS A 97 -20.48 -40.85 15.18
CA HIS A 97 -21.14 -40.67 16.47
C HIS A 97 -22.28 -39.67 16.33
N ALA A 98 -23.51 -40.17 16.36
CA ALA A 98 -24.70 -39.34 16.43
C ALA A 98 -24.78 -38.67 17.81
N ARG A 99 -24.04 -37.58 18.03
CA ARG A 99 -24.39 -36.62 19.09
C ARG A 99 -25.52 -35.76 18.56
N THR A 100 -26.71 -35.99 19.13
CA THR A 100 -27.90 -35.15 19.03
C THR A 100 -27.50 -33.67 18.97
N LYS A 101 -27.94 -32.96 17.93
CA LYS A 101 -27.91 -31.49 17.88
C LYS A 101 -28.55 -30.95 19.16
N VAL A 102 -27.77 -30.34 20.04
CA VAL A 102 -28.28 -29.34 20.98
C VAL A 102 -27.63 -28.02 20.61
N ILE A 103 -28.38 -27.26 19.81
CA ILE A 103 -28.23 -25.81 19.67
C ILE A 103 -28.50 -25.22 21.05
N GLY A 104 -27.60 -24.39 21.55
CA GLY A 104 -27.83 -23.64 22.77
C GLY A 104 -28.93 -22.61 22.60
N ASN A 105 -29.77 -22.43 23.61
CA ASN A 105 -29.91 -21.13 24.25
C ASN A 105 -30.64 -21.27 25.60
N ILE A 106 -30.18 -20.45 26.53
CA ILE A 106 -30.80 -20.13 27.81
C ILE A 106 -32.17 -19.51 27.52
N ASP A 107 -33.25 -20.13 27.99
CA ASP A 107 -34.23 -19.40 28.78
C ASP A 107 -35.10 -20.33 29.64
N SER A 108 -35.33 -19.87 30.86
CA SER A 108 -36.20 -20.44 31.87
C SER A 108 -37.67 -20.32 31.48
N THR A 109 -38.46 -21.41 31.57
CA THR A 109 -39.75 -21.50 32.30
C THR A 109 -40.56 -22.77 31.93
N VAL A 110 -40.97 -23.50 32.98
CA VAL A 110 -42.23 -24.24 33.22
C VAL A 110 -43.07 -24.75 32.03
N GLY A 111 -43.42 -26.04 32.06
CA GLY A 111 -44.70 -26.52 31.48
C GLY A 111 -44.73 -27.96 30.98
N ASP A 112 -45.52 -28.80 31.66
CA ASP A 112 -45.77 -30.23 31.51
C ASP A 112 -46.13 -30.82 30.13
N ASN A 113 -45.80 -32.12 30.03
CA ASN A 113 -46.52 -33.22 29.35
C ASN A 113 -46.85 -33.11 27.85
N LYS A 114 -46.11 -33.89 27.03
CA LYS A 114 -46.73 -34.83 26.08
C LYS A 114 -45.73 -35.82 25.46
N SER A 115 -46.23 -37.06 25.31
CA SER A 115 -45.77 -38.18 24.49
C SER A 115 -44.33 -38.68 24.69
N LYS A 116 -44.21 -39.76 25.46
CA LYS A 116 -43.23 -40.83 25.21
C LYS A 116 -43.48 -41.36 23.79
N GLU A 117 -42.81 -40.79 22.81
CA GLU A 117 -42.55 -41.44 21.53
C GLU A 117 -41.31 -42.30 21.71
N ASP A 118 -41.41 -43.53 21.22
CA ASP A 118 -40.43 -44.60 21.33
C ASP A 118 -39.04 -44.13 20.88
N THR A 119 -38.13 -43.94 21.84
CA THR A 119 -36.69 -44.06 21.56
C THR A 119 -36.42 -45.51 21.22
N SER A 120 -36.70 -45.89 19.98
CA SER A 120 -36.14 -47.08 19.35
C SER A 120 -34.64 -47.06 19.62
N ASN A 121 -34.12 -48.10 20.29
CA ASN A 121 -32.71 -48.34 20.49
C ASN A 121 -32.01 -48.35 19.13
N TYR A 122 -31.59 -47.18 18.62
CA TYR A 122 -30.77 -47.10 17.44
C TYR A 122 -29.41 -47.69 17.82
N HIS A 123 -29.14 -48.91 17.37
CA HIS A 123 -27.79 -49.47 17.45
C HIS A 123 -26.85 -48.51 16.72
N PRO A 124 -25.79 -47.98 17.38
CA PRO A 124 -24.90 -46.97 16.78
C PRO A 124 -24.23 -47.42 15.48
N CYS A 125 -24.12 -48.74 15.27
CA CYS A 125 -23.56 -49.34 14.06
C CYS A 125 -24.57 -49.51 12.91
N GLY A 126 -25.82 -49.05 13.05
CA GLY A 126 -26.88 -49.20 12.03
C GLY A 126 -26.69 -48.33 10.79
N ILE A 127 -25.93 -47.24 10.88
CA ILE A 127 -25.62 -46.33 9.76
C ILE A 127 -24.11 -46.38 9.51
N ARG A 128 -23.68 -47.08 8.45
CA ARG A 128 -22.26 -47.14 8.06
C ARG A 128 -21.89 -45.84 7.34
N THR A 129 -20.72 -45.27 7.66
CA THR A 129 -20.25 -44.08 6.95
C THR A 129 -19.81 -44.40 5.52
N SER A 130 -20.03 -43.48 4.59
CA SER A 130 -19.47 -43.51 3.23
C SER A 130 -18.07 -42.91 3.14
N ASP A 131 -17.62 -42.26 4.22
CA ASP A 131 -16.43 -41.41 4.21
C ASP A 131 -15.13 -42.23 4.42
N ILE A 132 -15.25 -43.44 4.99
CA ILE A 132 -14.17 -44.42 5.13
C ILE A 132 -14.61 -45.72 4.45
N ILE A 133 -13.91 -46.10 3.38
CA ILE A 133 -14.15 -47.33 2.64
C ILE A 133 -13.10 -48.37 3.01
N ILE A 134 -13.53 -49.54 3.43
CA ILE A 134 -12.63 -50.68 3.68
C ILE A 134 -12.47 -51.45 2.38
N LEU A 135 -11.23 -51.63 1.92
CA LEU A 135 -10.96 -52.32 0.66
C LEU A 135 -11.18 -53.84 0.82
N PRO A 136 -11.77 -54.52 -0.19
CA PRO A 136 -12.09 -55.95 -0.13
C PRO A 136 -10.84 -56.80 -0.37
N ASN A 137 -9.88 -56.74 0.55
CA ASN A 137 -8.70 -57.59 0.57
C ASN A 137 -8.05 -57.52 1.96
N ILE A 138 -7.74 -58.68 2.54
CA ILE A 138 -6.98 -58.76 3.79
C ILE A 138 -5.72 -59.58 3.56
N ILE A 139 -4.56 -58.96 3.80
CA ILE A 139 -3.28 -59.65 3.72
C ILE A 139 -3.09 -60.39 5.05
N LEU A 140 -3.35 -61.70 5.02
CA LEU A 140 -3.22 -62.57 6.19
C LEU A 140 -1.75 -62.82 6.50
N ASN A 141 -1.35 -62.61 7.76
CA ASN A 141 0.01 -62.91 8.22
C ASN A 141 0.02 -64.17 9.09
N ARG A 142 -0.97 -64.29 10.00
CA ARG A 142 -1.21 -65.47 10.85
C ARG A 142 -2.73 -65.63 11.06
N LYS A 143 -3.20 -66.79 11.53
CA LYS A 143 -4.60 -66.97 11.97
C LYS A 143 -5.06 -65.94 13.02
N THR A 144 -4.13 -65.24 13.67
CA THR A 144 -4.39 -64.24 14.70
C THR A 144 -4.20 -62.78 14.28
N SER A 145 -3.73 -62.51 13.05
CA SER A 145 -3.53 -61.14 12.57
C SER A 145 -3.59 -61.02 11.05
N GLY A 146 -4.26 -59.98 10.54
CA GLY A 146 -4.25 -59.60 9.13
C GLY A 146 -4.11 -58.09 8.94
N ILE A 147 -3.73 -57.67 7.74
CA ILE A 147 -3.61 -56.26 7.36
C ILE A 147 -4.76 -55.92 6.42
N VAL A 148 -5.54 -54.91 6.79
CA VAL A 148 -6.65 -54.37 6.00
C VAL A 148 -6.29 -52.96 5.55
N GLU A 149 -6.62 -52.61 4.31
CA GLU A 149 -6.39 -51.28 3.78
C GLU A 149 -7.71 -50.50 3.76
N ILE A 150 -7.69 -49.25 4.24
CA ILE A 150 -8.83 -48.33 4.24
C ILE A 150 -8.54 -47.14 3.32
N GLU A 151 -9.54 -46.70 2.56
CA GLU A 151 -9.50 -45.51 1.71
C GLU A 151 -10.41 -44.43 2.31
N ILE A 152 -9.85 -43.24 2.51
CA ILE A 152 -10.57 -42.12 3.11
C ILE A 152 -11.00 -41.13 2.04
N LYS A 153 -12.31 -40.85 1.98
CA LYS A 153 -12.89 -39.87 1.06
C LYS A 153 -12.65 -38.43 1.55
N PRO A 154 -12.67 -37.43 0.64
CA PRO A 154 -12.54 -36.03 1.02
C PRO A 154 -13.68 -35.59 1.94
N LEU A 155 -13.35 -34.78 2.95
CA LEU A 155 -14.35 -34.21 3.84
C LEU A 155 -15.20 -33.17 3.09
N ARG A 156 -16.41 -32.94 3.60
CA ARG A 156 -17.25 -31.85 3.10
C ARG A 156 -16.56 -30.52 3.43
N LYS A 157 -16.55 -29.55 2.50
CA LYS A 157 -15.83 -28.25 2.61
C LYS A 157 -16.09 -27.43 3.89
N THR A 158 -17.08 -27.80 4.69
CA THR A 158 -17.47 -27.14 5.95
C THR A 158 -16.83 -27.77 7.19
N GLU A 159 -16.18 -28.93 7.08
CA GLU A 159 -15.69 -29.72 8.22
C GLU A 159 -14.17 -29.87 8.17
N LYS A 160 -13.47 -29.23 9.10
CA LYS A 160 -11.99 -29.29 9.20
C LYS A 160 -11.47 -30.62 9.77
N SER A 161 -12.31 -31.27 10.57
CA SER A 161 -12.04 -32.61 11.09
C SER A 161 -13.36 -33.30 11.45
N LYS A 162 -13.40 -34.63 11.30
CA LYS A 162 -14.56 -35.46 11.64
C LYS A 162 -14.09 -36.77 12.27
N ALA A 163 -14.78 -37.21 13.32
CA ALA A 163 -14.44 -38.43 14.05
C ALA A 163 -15.40 -39.58 13.71
N TYR A 164 -14.82 -40.75 13.47
CA TYR A 164 -15.50 -41.99 13.19
C TYR A 164 -15.13 -43.04 14.23
N TYR A 165 -16.05 -43.96 14.50
CA TYR A 165 -15.92 -44.96 15.54
C TYR A 165 -16.01 -46.35 14.93
N LEU A 166 -15.26 -47.29 15.49
CA LEU A 166 -15.20 -48.67 15.03
C LEU A 166 -16.46 -49.45 15.43
N CYS A 167 -16.99 -50.20 14.47
CA CYS A 167 -18.01 -51.20 14.65
C CYS A 167 -17.50 -52.56 14.17
N THR A 168 -17.66 -53.60 14.98
CA THR A 168 -17.26 -54.97 14.61
C THR A 168 -18.45 -55.93 14.66
N ALA A 169 -18.59 -56.79 13.66
CA ALA A 169 -19.59 -57.84 13.64
C ALA A 169 -19.11 -59.08 14.42
N MET A 170 -19.92 -59.54 15.36
CA MET A 170 -19.74 -60.79 16.08
C MET A 170 -20.88 -61.76 15.72
N PRO A 171 -20.61 -63.08 15.63
CA PRO A 171 -21.67 -64.06 15.55
C PRO A 171 -22.53 -64.00 16.81
N THR A 172 -23.85 -64.10 16.65
CA THR A 172 -24.78 -64.12 17.79
C THR A 172 -24.53 -65.38 18.63
N PRO A 173 -24.28 -65.28 19.96
CA PRO A 173 -24.26 -66.45 20.81
C PRO A 173 -25.65 -67.10 20.78
N ALA A 174 -25.71 -68.40 20.50
CA ALA A 174 -26.96 -69.15 20.45
C ALA A 174 -27.65 -69.11 21.82
N VAL A 175 -28.63 -68.25 21.99
CA VAL A 175 -29.52 -68.27 23.15
C VAL A 175 -30.57 -69.35 22.90
N PRO A 176 -30.76 -70.34 23.80
CA PRO A 176 -31.80 -71.34 23.61
C PRO A 176 -33.17 -70.66 23.75
N GLY A 177 -33.92 -70.50 22.65
CA GLY A 177 -35.35 -70.19 22.70
C GLY A 177 -35.91 -69.11 21.78
N VAL A 178 -35.12 -68.41 20.95
CA VAL A 178 -35.65 -67.45 19.97
C VAL A 178 -34.95 -67.65 18.63
N HIS A 179 -35.63 -68.30 17.69
CA HIS A 179 -35.20 -68.44 16.30
C HIS A 179 -35.84 -67.34 15.46
N ASP A 180 -35.15 -66.22 15.29
CA ASP A 180 -35.39 -65.29 14.18
C ASP A 180 -34.33 -65.55 13.09
N PRO A 181 -34.70 -66.06 11.89
CA PRO A 181 -33.75 -66.44 10.83
C PRO A 181 -32.99 -65.30 10.14
N TRP A 182 -33.03 -64.07 10.67
CA TRP A 182 -32.55 -62.86 9.99
C TRP A 182 -31.60 -61.97 10.81
N THR A 183 -31.06 -62.48 11.92
CA THR A 183 -30.04 -61.77 12.71
C THR A 183 -28.83 -62.67 12.97
N GLU A 184 -28.06 -62.99 11.92
CA GLU A 184 -26.85 -63.83 12.03
C GLU A 184 -25.62 -63.07 12.55
N THR A 185 -25.66 -61.73 12.64
CA THR A 185 -24.52 -60.93 13.09
C THR A 185 -24.95 -59.77 13.99
N THR A 186 -24.44 -59.72 15.22
CA THR A 186 -24.59 -58.57 16.11
C THR A 186 -23.41 -57.62 15.92
N TRP A 187 -23.70 -56.35 15.63
CA TRP A 187 -22.68 -55.32 15.54
C TRP A 187 -22.44 -54.67 16.89
N ILE A 188 -21.18 -54.71 17.34
CA ILE A 188 -20.74 -54.08 18.59
C ILE A 188 -20.11 -52.73 18.25
N TYR A 189 -20.58 -51.69 18.94
CA TYR A 189 -20.02 -50.35 18.88
C TYR A 189 -18.90 -50.21 19.91
N HIS A 190 -17.73 -49.76 19.46
CA HIS A 190 -16.59 -49.49 20.34
C HIS A 190 -16.50 -47.98 20.60
N ASP A 191 -16.78 -47.57 21.84
CA ASP A 191 -16.73 -46.15 22.26
C ASP A 191 -15.36 -45.72 22.82
N GLY A 192 -14.35 -46.59 22.72
CA GLY A 192 -13.02 -46.32 23.27
C GLY A 192 -12.24 -45.32 22.41
N ASP A 193 -11.41 -44.49 23.06
CA ASP A 193 -10.50 -43.57 22.37
C ASP A 193 -9.52 -44.31 21.44
N ASP A 194 -9.13 -45.54 21.80
CA ASP A 194 -8.27 -46.44 21.01
C ASP A 194 -8.92 -46.92 19.68
N THR A 195 -10.24 -46.80 19.58
CA THR A 195 -11.05 -47.27 18.43
C THR A 195 -11.61 -46.13 17.58
N LYS A 196 -11.17 -44.90 17.86
CA LYS A 196 -11.61 -43.67 17.21
C LYS A 196 -10.68 -43.32 16.05
N VAL A 197 -11.25 -43.04 14.89
CA VAL A 197 -10.54 -42.53 13.70
C VAL A 197 -10.93 -41.08 13.46
N VAL A 198 -9.98 -40.16 13.61
CA VAL A 198 -10.19 -38.74 13.33
C VAL A 198 -9.63 -38.43 11.95
N VAL A 199 -10.52 -38.14 11.01
CA VAL A 199 -10.12 -37.67 9.69
C VAL A 199 -9.94 -36.15 9.71
N VAL A 200 -8.81 -35.66 9.23
CA VAL A 200 -8.44 -34.24 9.20
C VAL A 200 -8.20 -33.78 7.76
N GLU A 201 -8.58 -32.54 7.45
CA GLU A 201 -8.28 -31.93 6.16
C GLU A 201 -6.76 -31.70 6.01
N GLU A 202 -6.17 -32.23 4.94
CA GLU A 202 -4.74 -32.01 4.65
C GLU A 202 -4.54 -30.61 4.09
N ARG A 203 -3.85 -29.74 4.84
CA ARG A 203 -3.40 -28.45 4.29
C ARG A 203 -2.23 -28.68 3.36
N LYS A 204 -2.51 -28.79 2.07
CA LYS A 204 -1.46 -28.82 1.05
C LYS A 204 -0.88 -27.42 0.92
N PHE A 205 0.24 -27.17 1.58
CA PHE A 205 1.08 -26.03 1.25
C PHE A 205 1.56 -26.22 -0.20
N LEU A 206 1.19 -25.29 -1.08
CA LEU A 206 1.55 -25.35 -2.50
C LEU A 206 3.08 -25.27 -2.72
N LEU A 207 3.83 -24.80 -1.71
CA LEU A 207 5.27 -24.55 -1.75
C LEU A 207 5.92 -24.93 -0.39
N PRO A 208 7.21 -25.33 -0.36
CA PRO A 208 7.91 -25.59 0.89
C PRO A 208 7.96 -24.33 1.77
N PHE A 209 7.79 -24.50 3.09
CA PHE A 209 7.64 -23.41 4.07
C PHE A 209 8.72 -22.31 3.93
N TRP A 210 9.99 -22.69 3.76
CA TRP A 210 11.11 -21.75 3.58
C TRP A 210 10.96 -20.87 2.33
N LEU A 211 10.48 -21.45 1.22
CA LEU A 211 10.25 -20.72 -0.02
C LEU A 211 9.06 -19.77 0.13
N GLN A 212 8.01 -20.19 0.85
CA GLN A 212 6.87 -19.34 1.15
C GLN A 212 7.27 -18.10 1.98
N VAL A 213 8.13 -18.28 2.99
CA VAL A 213 8.67 -17.16 3.79
C VAL A 213 9.49 -16.20 2.94
N ILE A 214 10.37 -16.71 2.07
CA ILE A 214 11.15 -15.89 1.13
C ILE A 214 10.22 -15.12 0.18
N PHE A 215 9.18 -15.78 -0.31
CA PHE A 215 8.22 -15.17 -1.24
C PHE A 215 7.39 -14.07 -0.55
N ILE A 216 6.97 -14.27 0.70
CA ILE A 216 6.30 -13.25 1.51
C ILE A 216 7.21 -12.04 1.75
N ALA A 217 8.48 -12.27 2.10
CA ALA A 217 9.43 -11.17 2.30
C ALA A 217 9.63 -10.36 0.99
N LEU A 218 9.72 -11.04 -0.16
CA LEU A 218 9.82 -10.39 -1.46
C LEU A 218 8.57 -9.57 -1.80
N LEU A 219 7.37 -10.13 -1.59
CA LEU A 219 6.10 -9.42 -1.82
C LEU A 219 5.96 -8.21 -0.91
N LEU A 220 6.40 -8.30 0.35
CA LEU A 220 6.36 -7.18 1.28
C LEU A 220 7.29 -6.04 0.83
N CYS A 221 8.49 -6.36 0.32
CA CYS A 221 9.38 -5.37 -0.29
C CYS A 221 8.78 -4.73 -1.56
N LEU A 222 8.12 -5.53 -2.40
CA LEU A 222 7.45 -5.05 -3.62
C LEU A 222 6.28 -4.11 -3.29
N SER A 223 5.45 -4.47 -2.30
CA SER A 223 4.37 -3.63 -1.75
C SER A 223 4.93 -2.28 -1.30
N GLY A 224 5.98 -2.33 -0.47
CA GLY A 224 6.71 -1.15 0.00
C GLY A 224 7.15 -0.23 -1.11
N MET A 225 7.78 -0.80 -2.12
CA MET A 225 8.24 -0.04 -3.26
C MET A 225 7.09 0.55 -4.09
N PHE A 226 5.98 -0.16 -4.32
CA PHE A 226 4.84 0.41 -5.05
C PHE A 226 4.19 1.57 -4.31
N SER A 227 3.95 1.40 -3.01
CA SER A 227 3.35 2.43 -2.16
C SER A 227 4.28 3.65 -2.05
N GLY A 228 5.57 3.41 -1.84
CA GLY A 228 6.59 4.46 -1.78
C GLY A 228 6.75 5.21 -3.11
N LEU A 229 6.84 4.50 -4.24
CA LEU A 229 6.94 5.12 -5.56
C LEU A 229 5.69 5.88 -5.96
N ASN A 230 4.51 5.43 -5.54
CA ASN A 230 3.28 6.16 -5.79
C ASN A 230 3.34 7.55 -5.16
N LEU A 231 3.70 7.64 -3.87
CA LEU A 231 3.87 8.93 -3.21
C LEU A 231 5.06 9.72 -3.80
N GLY A 232 6.22 9.07 -3.95
CA GLY A 232 7.45 9.74 -4.36
C GLY A 232 7.40 10.29 -5.78
N LEU A 233 6.91 9.51 -6.76
CA LEU A 233 6.80 9.94 -8.15
C LEU A 233 5.65 10.93 -8.37
N MET A 234 4.54 10.79 -7.66
CA MET A 234 3.42 11.74 -7.79
C MET A 234 3.76 13.10 -7.15
N ALA A 235 4.55 13.12 -6.08
CA ALA A 235 5.04 14.35 -5.45
C ALA A 235 5.99 15.15 -6.35
N LEU A 236 6.66 14.51 -7.31
CA LEU A 236 7.51 15.18 -8.29
C LEU A 236 6.65 15.79 -9.39
N ASP A 237 6.53 17.12 -9.38
CA ASP A 237 5.81 17.86 -10.43
C ASP A 237 6.63 17.91 -11.74
N PRO A 238 6.02 17.76 -12.94
CA PRO A 238 6.75 17.87 -14.20
C PRO A 238 7.52 19.19 -14.38
N MET A 239 7.04 20.30 -13.80
CA MET A 239 7.74 21.59 -13.88
C MET A 239 8.99 21.58 -13.00
N GLU A 240 8.87 21.13 -11.75
CA GLU A 240 10.02 20.97 -10.85
C GLU A 240 11.07 20.05 -11.46
N LEU A 241 10.63 18.95 -12.09
CA LEU A 241 11.52 18.02 -12.76
C LEU A 241 12.30 18.71 -13.90
N ARG A 242 11.65 19.58 -14.69
CA ARG A 242 12.32 20.40 -15.72
C ARG A 242 13.27 21.44 -15.14
N ILE A 243 12.94 22.06 -14.01
CA ILE A 243 13.84 22.98 -13.30
C ILE A 243 15.10 22.23 -12.86
N VAL A 244 14.94 21.06 -12.23
CA VAL A 244 16.05 20.21 -11.79
C VAL A 244 16.89 19.71 -12.97
N GLN A 245 16.30 19.44 -14.13
CA GLN A 245 17.05 19.09 -15.34
C GLN A 245 17.97 20.21 -15.86
N ASN A 246 17.60 21.48 -15.63
CA ASN A 246 18.38 22.63 -16.10
C ASN A 246 19.38 23.11 -15.04
N CYS A 247 18.95 23.18 -13.78
CA CYS A 247 19.70 23.82 -12.70
C CYS A 247 20.34 22.85 -11.68
N GLY A 248 19.95 21.56 -11.68
CA GLY A 248 20.43 20.58 -10.70
C GLY A 248 21.87 20.12 -10.91
N THR A 249 22.37 19.27 -10.03
CA THR A 249 23.68 18.60 -10.22
C THR A 249 23.62 17.61 -11.39
N GLU A 250 24.76 17.27 -12.01
CA GLU A 250 24.79 16.32 -13.14
C GLU A 250 24.10 14.98 -12.86
N LYS A 251 24.14 14.49 -11.61
CA LYS A 251 23.43 13.28 -11.18
C LYS A 251 21.91 13.50 -11.17
N GLU A 252 21.45 14.59 -10.58
CA GLU A 252 20.03 14.95 -10.50
C GLU A 252 19.44 15.21 -11.88
N LYS A 253 20.18 15.88 -12.78
CA LYS A 253 19.78 16.07 -14.17
C LYS A 253 19.52 14.75 -14.87
N ASN A 254 20.39 13.76 -14.69
CA ASN A 254 20.23 12.44 -15.31
C ASN A 254 19.04 11.67 -14.71
N TYR A 255 18.82 11.75 -13.39
CA TYR A 255 17.65 11.17 -12.73
C TYR A 255 16.34 11.78 -13.21
N ALA A 256 16.28 13.11 -13.27
CA ALA A 256 15.13 13.85 -13.73
C ALA A 256 14.79 13.53 -15.21
N LYS A 257 15.80 13.40 -16.09
CA LYS A 257 15.61 12.97 -17.49
C LYS A 257 15.03 11.56 -17.62
N LYS A 258 15.42 10.64 -16.75
CA LYS A 258 14.90 9.26 -16.77
C LYS A 258 13.45 9.16 -16.31
N ILE A 259 13.05 9.98 -15.34
CA ILE A 259 11.71 9.94 -14.73
C ILE A 259 10.68 10.72 -15.56
N GLU A 260 11.07 11.81 -16.22
CA GLU A 260 10.17 12.69 -16.98
C GLU A 260 9.18 11.96 -17.91
N PRO A 261 9.59 11.03 -18.80
CA PRO A 261 8.65 10.39 -19.72
C PRO A 261 7.58 9.56 -19.00
N VAL A 262 7.89 9.03 -17.82
CA VAL A 262 6.97 8.22 -17.01
C VAL A 262 6.01 9.13 -16.24
N ARG A 263 6.50 10.23 -15.64
CA ARG A 263 5.65 11.19 -14.92
C ARG A 263 4.74 11.99 -15.84
N ARG A 264 5.12 12.21 -17.11
CA ARG A 264 4.28 12.87 -18.12
C ARG A 264 2.96 12.13 -18.36
N GLN A 265 2.90 10.83 -18.09
CA GLN A 265 1.69 10.02 -18.14
C GLN A 265 1.20 9.73 -16.71
N GLY A 266 0.96 10.78 -15.93
CA GLY A 266 0.72 10.66 -14.49
C GLY A 266 -0.49 9.82 -14.11
N ASN A 267 -1.64 10.00 -14.76
CA ASN A 267 -2.82 9.14 -14.55
C ASN A 267 -2.55 7.65 -14.84
N TYR A 268 -1.76 7.35 -15.87
CA TYR A 268 -1.39 5.98 -16.21
C TYR A 268 -0.40 5.38 -15.21
N LEU A 269 0.58 6.17 -14.77
CA LEU A 269 1.52 5.80 -13.71
C LEU A 269 0.80 5.54 -12.38
N LEU A 270 -0.08 6.45 -11.97
CA LEU A 270 -0.90 6.36 -10.77
C LEU A 270 -1.73 5.06 -10.78
N CYS A 271 -2.48 4.82 -11.86
CA CYS A 271 -3.31 3.62 -11.97
C CYS A 271 -2.47 2.34 -11.93
N SER A 272 -1.34 2.29 -12.64
CA SER A 272 -0.46 1.12 -12.68
C SER A 272 0.15 0.80 -11.32
N LEU A 273 0.65 1.81 -10.59
CA LEU A 273 1.25 1.63 -9.27
C LEU A 273 0.21 1.27 -8.21
N LEU A 274 -0.97 1.88 -8.23
CA LEU A 274 -2.06 1.54 -7.31
C LEU A 274 -2.56 0.11 -7.53
N LEU A 275 -2.78 -0.29 -8.79
CA LEU A 275 -3.20 -1.65 -9.10
C LEU A 275 -2.14 -2.67 -8.68
N GLY A 276 -0.86 -2.39 -8.96
CA GLY A 276 0.26 -3.21 -8.49
C GLY A 276 0.31 -3.35 -6.97
N ASN A 277 0.12 -2.24 -6.23
CA ASN A 277 0.08 -2.26 -4.77
C ASN A 277 -1.06 -3.15 -4.24
N VAL A 278 -2.28 -2.96 -4.76
CA VAL A 278 -3.45 -3.76 -4.34
C VAL A 278 -3.24 -5.24 -4.67
N LEU A 279 -2.70 -5.56 -5.85
CA LEU A 279 -2.43 -6.94 -6.27
C LEU A 279 -1.40 -7.62 -5.36
N VAL A 280 -0.31 -6.93 -5.01
CA VAL A 280 0.71 -7.49 -4.11
C VAL A 280 0.18 -7.64 -2.69
N ASN A 281 -0.55 -6.64 -2.17
CA ASN A 281 -1.11 -6.67 -0.82
C ASN A 281 -2.12 -7.81 -0.65
N THR A 282 -3.02 -7.99 -1.62
CA THR A 282 -4.00 -9.09 -1.60
C THR A 282 -3.32 -10.46 -1.70
N THR A 283 -2.31 -10.61 -2.58
CA THR A 283 -1.53 -11.84 -2.69
C THR A 283 -0.78 -12.17 -1.40
N LEU A 284 -0.17 -11.16 -0.77
CA LEU A 284 0.53 -11.30 0.51
C LEU A 284 -0.41 -11.79 1.62
N THR A 285 -1.61 -11.20 1.75
CA THR A 285 -2.59 -11.58 2.77
C THR A 285 -3.05 -13.03 2.60
N ILE A 286 -3.31 -13.48 1.37
CA ILE A 286 -3.71 -14.86 1.09
C ILE A 286 -2.61 -15.84 1.50
N LEU A 287 -1.35 -15.56 1.12
CA LEU A 287 -0.21 -16.41 1.50
C LEU A 287 0.05 -16.45 3.00
N LEU A 288 -0.26 -15.37 3.72
CA LEU A 288 -0.11 -15.31 5.17
C LEU A 288 -1.21 -16.11 5.89
N ASP A 289 -2.42 -16.18 5.33
CA ASP A 289 -3.52 -16.98 5.85
C ASP A 289 -3.21 -18.48 5.84
N ASP A 290 -2.57 -18.95 4.77
CA ASP A 290 -2.11 -20.34 4.67
C ASP A 290 -1.13 -20.72 5.80
N ILE A 291 -0.25 -19.80 6.23
CA ILE A 291 0.73 -20.04 7.30
C ILE A 291 0.12 -19.89 8.70
N ALA A 292 -0.67 -18.84 8.93
CA ALA A 292 -1.12 -18.48 10.27
C ALA A 292 -2.15 -19.46 10.85
N GLY A 293 -2.75 -20.32 10.01
CA GLY A 293 -3.66 -21.40 10.41
C GLY A 293 -5.01 -20.94 10.97
N SER A 294 -5.13 -19.68 11.36
CA SER A 294 -6.34 -19.05 11.88
C SER A 294 -6.57 -17.70 11.17
N GLY A 295 -7.72 -17.58 10.51
CA GLY A 295 -8.01 -16.41 9.67
C GLY A 295 -7.98 -15.08 10.41
N LEU A 296 -8.33 -15.06 11.70
CA LEU A 296 -8.29 -13.83 12.49
C LEU A 296 -6.85 -13.36 12.77
N ILE A 297 -5.96 -14.28 13.14
CA ILE A 297 -4.55 -13.95 13.42
C ILE A 297 -3.85 -13.59 12.11
N ALA A 298 -4.15 -14.29 11.01
CA ALA A 298 -3.65 -13.98 9.67
C ALA A 298 -3.92 -12.53 9.28
N VAL A 299 -5.17 -12.09 9.39
CA VAL A 299 -5.59 -10.74 9.01
C VAL A 299 -4.91 -9.67 9.87
N VAL A 300 -4.83 -9.87 11.18
CA VAL A 300 -4.18 -8.89 12.08
C VAL A 300 -2.69 -8.77 11.78
N VAL A 301 -1.99 -9.89 11.66
CA VAL A 301 -0.54 -9.91 11.38
C VAL A 301 -0.25 -9.35 9.97
N SER A 302 -1.05 -9.71 8.96
CA SER A 302 -0.86 -9.19 7.60
C SER A 302 -1.09 -7.69 7.55
N THR A 303 -2.12 -7.19 8.24
CA THR A 303 -2.45 -5.76 8.23
C THR A 303 -1.34 -4.94 8.87
N ILE A 304 -0.86 -5.35 10.05
CA ILE A 304 0.24 -4.66 10.74
C ILE A 304 1.52 -4.71 9.89
N GLY A 305 1.83 -5.87 9.30
CA GLY A 305 2.99 -6.06 8.43
C GLY A 305 2.96 -5.16 7.19
N ILE A 306 1.84 -5.14 6.47
CA ILE A 306 1.65 -4.31 5.27
C ILE A 306 1.71 -2.82 5.63
N VAL A 307 0.99 -2.38 6.66
CA VAL A 307 0.93 -0.95 7.00
C VAL A 307 2.30 -0.42 7.41
N ILE A 308 3.02 -1.13 8.29
CA ILE A 308 4.31 -0.64 8.79
C ILE A 308 5.39 -0.78 7.72
N PHE A 309 5.59 -1.99 7.19
CA PHE A 309 6.73 -2.28 6.32
C PHE A 309 6.42 -2.12 4.83
N GLY A 310 5.17 -2.26 4.41
CA GLY A 310 4.71 -2.12 3.02
C GLY A 310 4.16 -0.72 2.68
N GLU A 311 3.88 0.14 3.65
CA GLU A 311 3.34 1.47 3.36
C GLU A 311 4.10 2.58 4.08
N ILE A 312 4.00 2.67 5.41
CA ILE A 312 4.48 3.84 6.17
C ILE A 312 6.00 4.04 6.02
N VAL A 313 6.80 3.00 6.27
CA VAL A 313 8.27 3.12 6.21
C VAL A 313 8.76 3.46 4.79
N PRO A 314 8.33 2.74 3.73
CA PRO A 314 8.74 3.06 2.37
C PRO A 314 8.26 4.42 1.87
N GLN A 315 7.02 4.82 2.21
CA GLN A 315 6.50 6.14 1.85
C GLN A 315 7.30 7.26 2.52
N ALA A 316 7.67 7.11 3.80
CA ALA A 316 8.49 8.11 4.49
C ALA A 316 9.87 8.29 3.82
N ILE A 317 10.49 7.20 3.35
CA ILE A 317 11.77 7.25 2.64
C ILE A 317 11.60 7.92 1.27
N CYS A 318 10.57 7.52 0.51
CA CYS A 318 10.31 8.04 -0.83
C CYS A 318 9.83 9.49 -0.83
N SER A 319 9.19 9.96 0.25
CA SER A 319 8.83 11.37 0.43
C SER A 319 10.06 12.28 0.50
N ARG A 320 11.18 11.82 1.08
CA ARG A 320 12.42 12.60 1.18
C ARG A 320 13.39 12.38 0.01
N HIS A 321 13.45 11.17 -0.52
CA HIS A 321 14.42 10.76 -1.55
C HIS A 321 13.76 10.33 -2.86
N GLY A 322 12.57 10.88 -3.18
CA GLY A 322 11.74 10.46 -4.32
C GLY A 322 12.46 10.49 -5.66
N LEU A 323 13.27 11.54 -5.92
CA LEU A 323 14.03 11.66 -7.17
C LEU A 323 15.06 10.53 -7.34
N ALA A 324 15.82 10.21 -6.29
CA ALA A 324 16.84 9.18 -6.34
C ALA A 324 16.23 7.76 -6.41
N VAL A 325 15.22 7.49 -5.56
CA VAL A 325 14.55 6.19 -5.51
C VAL A 325 13.80 5.93 -6.81
N GLY A 326 13.06 6.92 -7.33
CA GLY A 326 12.33 6.82 -8.59
C GLY A 326 13.24 6.59 -9.79
N ALA A 327 14.41 7.23 -9.84
CA ALA A 327 15.34 7.06 -10.94
C ALA A 327 16.02 5.69 -10.93
N ASN A 328 16.34 5.17 -9.74
CA ASN A 328 16.98 3.86 -9.61
C ASN A 328 16.00 2.70 -9.89
N THR A 329 14.72 2.88 -9.54
CA THR A 329 13.67 1.88 -9.74
C THR A 329 12.92 2.02 -11.07
N ILE A 330 13.33 2.96 -11.94
CA ILE A 330 12.62 3.28 -13.19
C ILE A 330 12.39 2.07 -14.11
N PHE A 331 13.36 1.15 -14.16
CA PHE A 331 13.25 -0.07 -14.96
C PHE A 331 12.14 -0.98 -14.43
N LEU A 332 12.07 -1.10 -13.11
CA LEU A 332 11.07 -1.90 -12.42
C LEU A 332 9.67 -1.27 -12.54
N THR A 333 9.57 0.05 -12.39
CA THR A 333 8.32 0.80 -12.63
C THR A 333 7.80 0.58 -14.05
N LYS A 334 8.67 0.70 -15.08
CA LYS A 334 8.30 0.46 -16.47
C LYS A 334 7.86 -0.98 -16.73
N PHE A 335 8.54 -1.96 -16.11
CA PHE A 335 8.15 -3.36 -16.19
C PHE A 335 6.74 -3.58 -15.65
N PHE A 336 6.41 -3.01 -14.48
CA PHE A 336 5.08 -3.14 -13.89
C PHE A 336 4.01 -2.35 -14.63
N MET A 337 4.33 -1.18 -15.18
CA MET A 337 3.43 -0.47 -16.08
C MET A 337 3.10 -1.32 -17.31
N LEU A 338 4.10 -1.99 -17.91
CA LEU A 338 3.86 -2.91 -19.03
C LEU A 338 3.01 -4.13 -18.61
N LEU A 339 3.27 -4.70 -17.44
CA LEU A 339 2.53 -5.86 -16.93
C LEU A 339 1.07 -5.53 -16.61
N THR A 340 0.82 -4.36 -16.03
CA THR A 340 -0.53 -3.89 -15.66
C THR A 340 -1.25 -3.18 -16.81
N PHE A 341 -0.57 -2.91 -17.93
CA PHE A 341 -1.08 -2.26 -19.14
C PHE A 341 -2.51 -2.65 -19.56
N PRO A 342 -2.88 -3.96 -19.69
CA PRO A 342 -4.22 -4.31 -20.16
C PRO A 342 -5.34 -3.82 -19.22
N ALA A 343 -5.06 -3.66 -17.93
CA ALA A 343 -6.03 -3.18 -16.95
C ALA A 343 -5.88 -1.68 -16.67
N SER A 344 -4.65 -1.16 -16.58
CA SER A 344 -4.40 0.23 -16.20
C SER A 344 -4.62 1.22 -17.33
N TYR A 345 -4.37 0.85 -18.59
CA TYR A 345 -4.57 1.72 -19.75
C TYR A 345 -6.03 2.16 -19.98
N PRO A 346 -7.06 1.26 -19.96
CA PRO A 346 -8.45 1.70 -20.13
C PRO A 346 -8.91 2.58 -18.96
N VAL A 347 -8.50 2.26 -17.73
CA VAL A 347 -8.83 3.05 -16.53
C VAL A 347 -8.18 4.43 -16.60
N SER A 348 -6.91 4.53 -17.01
CA SER A 348 -6.24 5.82 -17.16
C SER A 348 -6.87 6.67 -18.26
N LYS A 349 -7.27 6.07 -19.39
CA LYS A 349 -7.96 6.78 -20.48
C LYS A 349 -9.34 7.28 -20.05
N LEU A 350 -10.06 6.51 -19.22
CA LEU A 350 -11.31 6.94 -18.62
C LEU A 350 -11.08 8.14 -17.68
N LEU A 351 -10.04 8.08 -16.84
CA LEU A 351 -9.65 9.21 -15.98
C LEU A 351 -9.30 10.45 -16.80
N ASP A 352 -8.49 10.31 -17.85
CA ASP A 352 -8.13 11.41 -18.76
C ASP A 352 -9.36 12.03 -19.45
N CYS A 353 -10.38 11.22 -19.74
CA CYS A 353 -11.62 11.69 -20.35
C CYS A 353 -12.53 12.44 -19.36
N VAL A 354 -12.56 12.04 -18.08
CA VAL A 354 -13.46 12.61 -17.06
C VAL A 354 -12.82 13.81 -16.36
N LEU A 355 -11.52 13.72 -16.01
CA LEU A 355 -10.79 14.76 -15.27
C LEU A 355 -10.01 15.70 -16.20
N GLY A 356 -9.82 15.35 -17.47
CA GLY A 356 -8.91 16.04 -18.39
C GLY A 356 -7.46 15.54 -18.24
N GLN A 357 -6.61 15.83 -19.23
CA GLN A 357 -5.19 15.48 -19.11
C GLN A 357 -4.57 16.25 -17.95
N GLU A 358 -3.75 15.56 -17.16
CA GLU A 358 -2.82 16.10 -16.15
C GLU A 358 -1.70 16.91 -16.86
N ILE A 359 -2.07 17.86 -17.73
CA ILE A 359 -1.14 18.81 -18.35
C ILE A 359 -0.84 19.80 -17.24
N GLY A 360 0.39 19.65 -16.71
CA GLY A 360 0.95 20.46 -15.64
C GLY A 360 0.45 21.90 -15.73
N THR A 361 -0.13 22.36 -14.63
CA THR A 361 -0.79 23.65 -14.51
C THR A 361 -0.01 24.70 -15.29
N VAL A 362 -0.64 25.31 -16.29
CA VAL A 362 -0.05 26.45 -16.98
C VAL A 362 0.24 27.48 -15.90
N TYR A 363 1.51 27.63 -15.54
CA TYR A 363 1.92 28.56 -14.51
C TYR A 363 1.67 29.96 -15.07
N ASN A 364 0.58 30.58 -14.63
CA ASN A 364 0.30 31.96 -14.93
C ASN A 364 1.42 32.82 -14.31
N ARG A 365 1.73 33.99 -14.89
CA ARG A 365 2.82 34.86 -14.39
C ARG A 365 2.66 35.18 -12.89
N GLU A 366 1.42 35.39 -12.47
CA GLU A 366 1.03 35.60 -11.07
C GLU A 366 1.43 34.43 -10.15
N LYS A 367 1.20 33.18 -10.59
CA LYS A 367 1.53 31.98 -9.81
C LYS A 367 3.05 31.77 -9.69
N LEU A 368 3.81 32.13 -10.73
CA LEU A 368 5.27 32.11 -10.68
C LEU A 368 5.81 33.17 -9.71
N LEU A 369 5.24 34.38 -9.75
CA LEU A 369 5.59 35.47 -8.85
C LEU A 369 5.30 35.09 -7.39
N GLU A 370 4.14 34.47 -7.14
CA GLU A 370 3.75 34.04 -5.80
C GLU A 370 4.63 32.90 -5.28
N MET A 371 4.99 31.93 -6.14
CA MET A 371 5.93 30.87 -5.77
C MET A 371 7.30 31.44 -5.38
N LEU A 372 7.80 32.44 -6.10
CA LEU A 372 9.05 33.13 -5.75
C LEU A 372 8.94 33.87 -4.42
N ARG A 373 7.82 34.55 -4.14
CA ARG A 373 7.57 35.24 -2.86
C ARG A 373 7.48 34.28 -1.66
N VAL A 374 6.87 33.12 -1.85
CA VAL A 374 6.69 32.12 -0.78
C VAL A 374 8.00 31.35 -0.49
N THR A 375 8.94 31.32 -1.44
CA THR A 375 10.18 30.54 -1.31
C THR A 375 11.17 31.16 -0.30
N ASP A 376 10.97 32.38 0.21
CA ASP A 376 12.02 33.02 1.03
C ASP A 376 11.56 33.74 2.32
N PRO A 377 11.82 33.11 3.49
CA PRO A 377 11.85 33.79 4.78
C PRO A 377 13.28 34.03 5.34
N TYR A 378 14.37 33.52 4.74
CA TYR A 378 15.62 33.29 5.49
C TYR A 378 16.90 33.96 4.95
N ASN A 379 16.91 34.61 3.79
CA ASN A 379 18.09 35.36 3.32
C ASN A 379 17.74 36.77 2.83
N ASP A 380 18.04 37.80 3.62
CA ASP A 380 17.82 39.20 3.22
C ASP A 380 18.58 39.60 1.94
N LEU A 381 19.71 38.94 1.63
CA LEU A 381 20.46 39.14 0.38
C LEU A 381 19.67 38.73 -0.87
N VAL A 382 18.75 37.78 -0.76
CA VAL A 382 17.93 37.30 -1.88
C VAL A 382 16.70 38.20 -2.08
N LYS A 383 16.27 38.94 -1.05
CA LYS A 383 15.14 39.87 -1.17
C LYS A 383 15.41 41.04 -2.12
N GLU A 384 16.63 41.59 -2.13
CA GLU A 384 17.00 42.64 -3.09
C GLU A 384 16.97 42.11 -4.53
N GLU A 385 17.54 40.93 -4.77
CA GLU A 385 17.50 40.29 -6.10
C GLU A 385 16.07 39.97 -6.54
N LEU A 386 15.23 39.47 -5.62
CA LEU A 386 13.81 39.23 -5.87
C LEU A 386 13.05 40.53 -6.17
N ASN A 387 13.34 41.61 -5.46
CA ASN A 387 12.75 42.93 -5.71
C ASN A 387 13.14 43.47 -7.10
N ILE A 388 14.38 43.24 -7.55
CA ILE A 388 14.82 43.60 -8.91
C ILE A 388 14.07 42.77 -9.96
N ILE A 389 13.96 41.45 -9.76
CA ILE A 389 13.23 40.56 -10.68
C ILE A 389 11.75 40.95 -10.74
N GLN A 390 11.14 41.20 -9.58
CA GLN A 390 9.77 41.67 -9.49
C GLN A 390 9.59 43.02 -10.19
N GLY A 391 10.49 43.98 -9.96
CA GLY A 391 10.48 45.27 -10.65
C GLY A 391 10.60 45.14 -12.17
N ALA A 392 11.45 44.23 -12.66
CA ALA A 392 11.59 43.96 -14.08
C ALA A 392 10.34 43.32 -14.70
N LEU A 393 9.65 42.44 -13.96
CA LEU A 393 8.38 41.86 -14.39
C LEU A 393 7.25 42.90 -14.39
N GLU A 394 7.21 43.76 -13.37
CA GLU A 394 6.24 44.85 -13.23
C GLU A 394 6.42 45.96 -14.28
N LEU A 395 7.65 46.18 -14.78
CA LEU A 395 7.94 47.18 -15.81
C LEU A 395 7.13 46.97 -17.11
N ARG A 396 6.81 45.71 -17.44
CA ARG A 396 6.00 45.36 -18.64
C ARG A 396 4.50 45.57 -18.46
N THR A 397 4.04 45.69 -17.22
CA THR A 397 2.63 45.81 -16.86
C THR A 397 2.26 47.21 -16.41
N LYS A 398 3.17 47.91 -15.72
CA LYS A 398 2.96 49.28 -15.25
C LYS A 398 3.04 50.28 -16.39
N THR A 399 2.29 51.35 -16.23
CA THR A 399 2.20 52.49 -17.13
C THR A 399 2.91 53.70 -16.53
N VAL A 400 3.15 54.73 -17.34
CA VAL A 400 3.73 55.99 -16.87
C VAL A 400 2.86 56.63 -15.79
N GLU A 401 1.53 56.47 -15.86
CA GLU A 401 0.60 56.94 -14.83
C GLU A 401 0.88 56.39 -13.43
N ASP A 402 1.37 55.15 -13.33
CA ASP A 402 1.63 54.50 -12.04
C ASP A 402 2.85 55.07 -11.29
N VAL A 403 3.74 55.77 -12.00
CA VAL A 403 5.01 56.30 -11.46
C VAL A 403 5.22 57.79 -11.70
N MET A 404 4.33 58.46 -12.44
CA MET A 404 4.48 59.88 -12.75
C MET A 404 4.34 60.79 -11.52
N THR A 405 5.13 61.86 -11.49
CA THR A 405 4.95 62.95 -10.51
C THR A 405 3.76 63.81 -10.93
N PRO A 406 2.74 64.01 -10.08
CA PRO A 406 1.60 64.86 -10.41
C PRO A 406 2.02 66.30 -10.70
N LEU A 407 1.44 66.93 -11.74
CA LEU A 407 1.79 68.28 -12.20
C LEU A 407 1.76 69.36 -11.11
N ARG A 408 0.87 69.22 -10.12
CA ARG A 408 0.74 70.13 -8.97
C ARG A 408 1.97 70.13 -8.05
N ASP A 409 2.69 69.01 -8.01
CA ASP A 409 3.84 68.77 -7.14
C ASP A 409 5.17 69.02 -7.88
N CYS A 410 5.11 69.42 -9.16
CA CYS A 410 6.27 69.79 -9.96
C CYS A 410 6.75 71.21 -9.64
N PHE A 411 8.04 71.36 -9.39
CA PHE A 411 8.72 72.66 -9.37
C PHE A 411 8.90 73.16 -10.80
N MET A 412 8.39 74.35 -11.11
CA MET A 412 8.39 74.90 -12.47
C MET A 412 8.68 76.40 -12.42
N ILE A 413 9.31 76.91 -13.47
CA ILE A 413 9.63 78.33 -13.61
C ILE A 413 8.83 78.95 -14.76
N THR A 414 8.42 80.21 -14.60
CA THR A 414 7.76 80.96 -15.68
C THR A 414 8.79 81.33 -16.76
N GLY A 415 8.41 81.24 -18.03
CA GLY A 415 9.27 81.62 -19.15
C GLY A 415 9.69 83.09 -19.13
N ASP A 416 8.90 83.96 -18.51
CA ASP A 416 9.22 85.39 -18.36
C ASP A 416 10.10 85.70 -17.13
N ALA A 417 10.58 84.67 -16.42
CA ALA A 417 11.45 84.86 -15.27
C ALA A 417 12.80 85.48 -15.68
N ILE A 418 13.34 86.29 -14.78
CA ILE A 418 14.68 86.85 -14.87
C ILE A 418 15.57 86.03 -13.94
N LEU A 419 16.74 85.62 -14.42
CA LEU A 419 17.73 84.86 -13.64
C LEU A 419 18.52 85.81 -12.74
N ASP A 420 17.85 86.35 -11.73
CA ASP A 420 18.46 87.14 -10.66
C ASP A 420 18.97 86.25 -9.52
N PHE A 421 19.64 86.85 -8.53
CA PHE A 421 20.14 86.12 -7.37
C PHE A 421 19.04 85.32 -6.63
N ASN A 422 17.82 85.85 -6.54
CA ASN A 422 16.72 85.19 -5.82
C ASN A 422 16.22 83.94 -6.57
N THR A 423 15.93 84.08 -7.86
CA THR A 423 15.45 82.96 -8.69
C THR A 423 16.53 81.90 -8.89
N MET A 424 17.80 82.29 -9.05
CA MET A 424 18.90 81.34 -9.09
C MET A 424 19.07 80.61 -7.76
N SER A 425 18.91 81.31 -6.63
CA SER A 425 18.91 80.67 -5.31
C SER A 425 17.75 79.68 -5.17
N GLU A 426 16.53 80.04 -5.59
CA GLU A 426 15.36 79.16 -5.57
C GLU A 426 15.56 77.90 -6.42
N ILE A 427 16.13 78.06 -7.62
CA ILE A 427 16.49 76.95 -8.52
C ILE A 427 17.48 76.00 -7.84
N MET A 428 18.54 76.55 -7.22
CA MET A 428 19.58 75.75 -6.57
C MET A 428 19.09 75.08 -5.29
N GLU A 429 18.25 75.75 -4.50
CA GLU A 429 17.61 75.20 -3.30
C GLU A 429 16.65 74.05 -3.64
N SER A 430 15.98 74.10 -4.80
CA SER A 430 15.10 73.02 -5.26
C SER A 430 15.84 71.69 -5.47
N GLY A 431 17.13 71.74 -5.81
CA GLY A 431 17.98 70.56 -6.07
C GLY A 431 17.57 69.73 -7.30
N TYR A 432 16.71 70.24 -8.17
CA TYR A 432 16.30 69.55 -9.41
C TYR A 432 17.23 69.91 -10.56
N THR A 433 17.78 68.91 -11.27
CA THR A 433 18.67 69.13 -12.42
C THR A 433 17.94 69.64 -13.67
N ARG A 434 16.63 69.38 -13.75
CA ARG A 434 15.77 69.57 -14.91
C ARG A 434 14.49 70.27 -14.48
N ILE A 435 14.25 71.48 -14.98
CA ILE A 435 13.15 72.33 -14.55
C ILE A 435 12.28 72.72 -15.76
N PRO A 436 10.99 72.35 -15.77
CA PRO A 436 10.07 72.74 -16.83
C PRO A 436 9.84 74.26 -16.83
N VAL A 437 9.80 74.83 -18.03
CA VAL A 437 9.49 76.23 -18.26
C VAL A 437 8.10 76.34 -18.88
N PHE A 438 7.19 77.06 -18.23
CA PHE A 438 5.82 77.25 -18.72
C PHE A 438 5.55 78.69 -19.13
N GLU A 439 4.60 78.88 -20.05
CA GLU A 439 4.16 80.21 -20.49
C GLU A 439 2.66 80.38 -20.25
N GLY A 440 2.30 81.39 -19.45
CA GLY A 440 0.93 81.64 -19.01
C GLY A 440 0.47 80.63 -17.95
N GLU A 441 -0.17 79.54 -18.40
CA GLU A 441 -0.67 78.48 -17.50
C GLU A 441 0.38 77.40 -17.26
N ARG A 442 0.39 76.82 -16.05
CA ARG A 442 1.30 75.69 -15.69
C ARG A 442 1.11 74.44 -16.56
N SER A 443 -0.06 74.30 -17.17
CA SER A 443 -0.37 73.22 -18.13
C SER A 443 0.35 73.38 -19.46
N ASN A 444 0.84 74.59 -19.77
CA ASN A 444 1.46 74.94 -21.04
C ASN A 444 2.99 75.02 -20.91
N ILE A 445 3.63 73.85 -20.94
CA ILE A 445 5.08 73.71 -20.83
C ILE A 445 5.69 73.86 -22.21
N VAL A 446 6.57 74.85 -22.37
CA VAL A 446 7.14 75.27 -23.66
C VAL A 446 8.62 74.94 -23.81
N ASP A 447 9.37 74.85 -22.70
CA ASP A 447 10.81 74.57 -22.73
C ASP A 447 11.29 73.83 -21.47
N LEU A 448 12.55 73.42 -21.48
CA LEU A 448 13.24 72.75 -20.39
C LEU A 448 14.56 73.47 -20.07
N LEU A 449 14.69 73.92 -18.82
CA LEU A 449 15.93 74.45 -18.27
C LEU A 449 16.73 73.35 -17.58
N PHE A 450 18.00 73.14 -17.96
CA PHE A 450 18.92 72.36 -17.14
C PHE A 450 19.77 73.27 -16.26
N VAL A 451 20.00 72.85 -15.01
CA VAL A 451 20.83 73.62 -14.06
C VAL A 451 22.26 73.81 -14.57
N LYS A 452 22.80 72.85 -15.34
CA LYS A 452 24.13 72.98 -15.97
C LYS A 452 24.23 74.14 -16.96
N ASP A 453 23.11 74.56 -17.55
CA ASP A 453 23.06 75.65 -18.53
C ASP A 453 23.28 77.01 -17.86
N LEU A 454 23.01 77.07 -16.54
CA LEU A 454 23.23 78.23 -15.69
C LEU A 454 24.70 78.39 -15.26
N ALA A 455 25.59 77.44 -15.60
CA ALA A 455 26.99 77.47 -15.16
C ALA A 455 27.79 78.70 -15.63
N PHE A 456 27.38 79.30 -16.74
CA PHE A 456 28.00 80.51 -17.31
C PHE A 456 27.10 81.75 -17.20
N VAL A 457 26.02 81.67 -16.42
CA VAL A 457 25.10 82.80 -16.19
C VAL A 457 25.51 83.48 -14.91
N ASP A 458 25.87 84.76 -15.00
CA ASP A 458 26.13 85.60 -13.84
C ASP A 458 24.79 86.13 -13.27
N PRO A 459 24.48 85.93 -11.98
CA PRO A 459 23.29 86.51 -11.35
C PRO A 459 23.26 88.05 -11.41
N ASP A 460 24.42 88.70 -11.48
CA ASP A 460 24.52 90.16 -11.53
C ASP A 460 24.03 90.73 -12.88
N ASP A 461 24.10 89.93 -13.96
CA ASP A 461 23.65 90.32 -15.30
C ASP A 461 22.12 90.33 -15.44
N SER A 462 21.38 89.74 -14.50
CA SER A 462 19.91 89.65 -14.53
C SER A 462 19.38 89.21 -15.91
N THR A 463 19.97 88.14 -16.45
CA THR A 463 19.65 87.66 -17.81
C THR A 463 18.24 87.07 -17.85
N PRO A 464 17.38 87.41 -18.83
CA PRO A 464 16.06 86.80 -18.95
C PRO A 464 16.17 85.31 -19.34
N LEU A 465 15.38 84.46 -18.70
CA LEU A 465 15.38 83.01 -18.92
C LEU A 465 15.10 82.63 -20.38
N LYS A 466 14.29 83.43 -21.09
CA LYS A 466 14.01 83.27 -22.53
C LYS A 466 15.27 83.23 -23.38
N THR A 467 16.33 83.93 -23.00
CA THR A 467 17.59 83.95 -23.76
C THR A 467 18.33 82.61 -23.62
N ILE A 468 18.39 82.07 -22.40
CA ILE A 468 19.08 80.80 -22.10
C ILE A 468 18.32 79.62 -22.72
N THR A 469 17.01 79.56 -22.49
CA THR A 469 16.13 78.53 -23.06
C THR A 469 16.17 78.52 -24.59
N LYS A 470 16.12 79.69 -25.24
CA LYS A 470 16.25 79.80 -26.70
C LYS A 470 17.64 79.46 -27.22
N PHE A 471 18.71 79.73 -26.45
CA PHE A 471 20.08 79.43 -26.85
C PHE A 471 20.35 77.92 -26.85
N TYR A 472 19.95 77.23 -25.78
CA TYR A 472 20.19 75.79 -25.66
C TYR A 472 19.10 74.92 -26.32
N SER A 473 17.86 75.43 -26.38
CA SER A 473 16.69 74.82 -27.04
C SER A 473 16.59 73.31 -26.85
N HIS A 474 16.35 72.90 -25.61
CA HIS A 474 16.31 71.48 -25.26
C HIS A 474 15.06 70.80 -25.83
N PRO A 475 15.17 69.61 -26.44
CA PRO A 475 14.03 68.92 -27.00
C PRO A 475 13.09 68.43 -25.88
N LEU A 476 11.79 68.72 -26.03
CA LEU A 476 10.76 68.21 -25.13
C LEU A 476 10.32 66.81 -25.58
N HIS A 477 10.27 65.88 -24.64
CA HIS A 477 9.77 64.52 -24.87
C HIS A 477 8.40 64.34 -24.25
N PHE A 478 7.39 64.19 -25.10
CA PHE A 478 5.99 64.06 -24.72
C PHE A 478 5.54 62.61 -24.81
N VAL A 479 4.89 62.12 -23.76
CA VAL A 479 4.46 60.73 -23.62
C VAL A 479 3.01 60.68 -23.15
N PHE A 480 2.28 59.64 -23.51
CA PHE A 480 0.92 59.41 -23.02
C PHE A 480 0.93 58.67 -21.69
N ASN A 481 -0.10 58.87 -20.87
CA ASN A 481 -0.23 58.23 -19.55
C ASN A 481 -0.33 56.70 -19.63
N ASP A 482 -0.90 56.17 -20.72
CA ASP A 482 -1.05 54.74 -21.00
C ASP A 482 0.22 54.06 -21.55
N THR A 483 1.29 54.84 -21.79
CA THR A 483 2.55 54.29 -22.28
C THR A 483 3.16 53.38 -21.23
N LYS A 484 3.64 52.20 -21.65
CA LYS A 484 4.27 51.23 -20.75
C LYS A 484 5.68 51.63 -20.36
N LEU A 485 6.09 51.26 -19.15
CA LEU A 485 7.41 51.61 -18.64
C LEU A 485 8.56 50.91 -19.37
N ASP A 486 8.33 49.74 -19.98
CA ASP A 486 9.35 49.05 -20.77
C ASP A 486 9.69 49.83 -22.06
N ALA A 487 8.66 50.33 -22.76
CA ALA A 487 8.83 51.23 -23.90
C ALA A 487 9.46 52.57 -23.48
N MET A 488 9.00 53.14 -22.36
CA MET A 488 9.55 54.41 -21.83
C MET A 488 11.03 54.30 -21.49
N LEU A 489 11.45 53.20 -20.84
CA LEU A 489 12.85 52.95 -20.53
C LEU A 489 13.70 52.77 -21.79
N GLU A 490 13.15 52.15 -22.84
CA GLU A 490 13.83 52.02 -24.12
C GLU A 490 14.04 53.38 -24.80
N GLU A 491 13.02 54.26 -24.78
CA GLU A 491 13.12 55.64 -25.27
C GLU A 491 14.18 56.44 -24.50
N PHE A 492 14.20 56.34 -23.17
CA PHE A 492 15.24 56.98 -22.35
C PHE A 492 16.66 56.47 -22.66
N LYS A 493 16.82 55.16 -22.86
CA LYS A 493 18.12 54.55 -23.21
C LYS A 493 18.62 54.95 -24.59
N LYS A 494 17.73 55.19 -25.55
CA LYS A 494 18.08 55.62 -26.91
C LYS A 494 18.64 57.05 -26.96
N GLY A 495 18.62 57.78 -25.85
CA GLY A 495 19.27 59.08 -25.74
C GLY A 495 18.51 60.23 -26.39
N GLY A 496 17.19 60.07 -26.56
CA GLY A 496 16.29 61.06 -27.14
C GLY A 496 16.35 61.12 -28.67
N LEU A 497 15.22 60.82 -29.32
CA LEU A 497 14.73 61.34 -30.61
C LEU A 497 13.84 60.30 -31.31
N ALA A 498 12.57 60.23 -30.88
CA ALA A 498 11.47 59.85 -31.76
C ALA A 498 10.31 60.83 -31.52
N PRO A 499 9.79 61.53 -32.55
CA PRO A 499 8.68 62.45 -32.38
C PRO A 499 7.38 61.65 -32.29
N LEU A 500 6.85 61.47 -31.08
CA LEU A 500 5.47 61.06 -30.89
C LEU A 500 4.56 62.29 -30.93
N SER A 501 3.63 62.28 -31.87
CA SER A 501 2.68 63.35 -32.13
C SER A 501 1.67 63.52 -30.99
N ASN A 502 1.56 64.76 -30.50
CA ASN A 502 0.46 65.32 -29.71
C ASN A 502 -0.13 64.43 -28.60
N GLY A 503 0.54 64.42 -27.44
CA GLY A 503 0.01 63.86 -26.20
C GLY A 503 0.73 64.41 -24.98
N ARG A 504 0.04 65.14 -24.10
CA ARG A 504 0.64 65.81 -22.95
C ARG A 504 0.84 64.84 -21.78
N CYS A 505 2.08 64.42 -21.55
CA CYS A 505 2.63 64.07 -20.24
C CYS A 505 4.16 64.14 -20.32
N LEU A 506 4.78 64.82 -19.36
CA LEU A 506 6.24 64.93 -19.24
C LEU A 506 6.66 64.13 -18.00
N ASP A 507 7.52 63.14 -18.21
CA ASP A 507 8.11 62.38 -17.11
C ASP A 507 9.36 63.12 -16.58
N TRP A 508 9.28 63.57 -15.32
CA TRP A 508 10.36 64.21 -14.59
C TRP A 508 10.70 63.36 -13.38
N GLY A 509 11.72 62.50 -13.54
CA GLY A 509 12.09 61.58 -12.48
C GLY A 509 13.47 60.95 -12.64
N LEU A 510 14.54 61.76 -12.64
CA LEU A 510 15.87 61.28 -12.27
C LEU A 510 16.55 62.33 -11.39
N ARG A 511 16.40 62.16 -10.08
CA ARG A 511 17.32 62.69 -9.06
C ARG A 511 18.57 61.80 -9.15
N SER A 512 19.65 62.31 -9.74
CA SER A 512 20.97 61.66 -9.68
C SER A 512 21.73 62.14 -8.45
#